data_AF-A0A6C0ETZ5-F1
#
_entry.id   AF-A0A6C0ETZ5-F1
#
_cell.length_a   1.000
_cell.length_b   1.000
_cell.length_c   1.000
_cell.angle_alpha   90.00
_cell.angle_beta   90.00
_cell.angle_gamma   90.00
#
_symmetry.space_group_name_H-M   'P 1'
#
loop_
_entity.id
_entity.type
_entity.pdbx_description
1 polymer ?
#
loop_
_entity_poly.entity_id
_entity_poly.type
_entity_poly.pdbx_seq_one_letter_code
_entity_poly.pdbx_strand_id
1 'polypeptide(L)'
;MTSVCAICDDKLNQTVRKPVCCPYCEFTACRTCCETYILGETTSKCMNPQCNRDWTRQFIAKSFTGVFVTKKLKKKREEILFDIERSLLPATQPRVEYLIKNEKIMNEYNELWNNVWRQVWDLQYKQRSLKNAMKVRRTRVSENQWEVNNIATIKKEYDEVSKQLEDLHDKRNELSEKLTADCIRLREEYNFNQPNNSRENEPQQRREFVRACPDNDCRGFLSTQWKCGLCEKWSCPDCHEIKGPTRDTEHTCNPDILASARLLSSDTRPCPSCGSGIFKIAGCDHMWCTQCRKAFNWRTGRIEADGHNPHYYEWLRRNGNYVPDNDYNVQNIHNVNIPCQHQRLNHRLFTRIHNLLVDKHKDNPMSTSYDEFMGNLFNNAAHINDVIAPRYPVNNYRQDRNEGLRIQYMRNKITEDDFKITLQRDEKKYEKNREIRNVFELLETTITDIILRFIEHLEQCEAGQWENTIIKEVEQIVNYANDCFLDISKTYNSKCIRFTNHLREI
;
A
#
# COMPACT_ATOMS: atom_id res chain seq x y z
N MET A 1 3.98 -22.53 41.72
CA MET A 1 4.16 -22.48 40.25
C MET A 1 4.33 -23.89 39.76
N THR A 2 3.53 -24.31 38.77
CA THR A 2 3.71 -25.61 38.11
C THR A 2 5.12 -25.71 37.52
N SER A 3 5.83 -26.79 37.81
CA SER A 3 7.20 -27.02 37.31
C SER A 3 7.24 -27.47 35.85
N VAL A 4 6.07 -27.71 35.26
CA VAL A 4 5.86 -28.23 33.92
C VAL A 4 4.97 -27.30 33.09
N CYS A 5 5.15 -27.35 31.77
CA CYS A 5 4.38 -26.56 30.82
C CYS A 5 2.96 -27.10 30.65
N ALA A 6 1.95 -26.22 30.70
CA ALA A 6 0.53 -26.60 30.52
C ALA A 6 0.19 -27.16 29.11
N ILE A 7 1.09 -27.06 28.13
CA ILE A 7 0.85 -27.47 26.74
C ILE A 7 1.60 -28.76 26.36
N CYS A 8 2.87 -28.87 26.76
CA CYS A 8 3.72 -30.01 26.37
C CYS A 8 4.13 -30.88 27.55
N ASP A 9 3.70 -30.57 28.77
CA ASP A 9 4.02 -31.27 30.02
C ASP A 9 5.53 -31.37 30.36
N ASP A 10 6.38 -30.72 29.57
CA ASP A 10 7.82 -30.68 29.80
C ASP A 10 8.20 -29.73 30.93
N LYS A 11 9.28 -30.06 31.66
CA LYS A 11 9.84 -29.21 32.73
C LYS A 11 10.24 -27.82 32.23
N LEU A 12 9.80 -26.79 32.95
CA LEU A 12 10.16 -25.40 32.69
C LEU A 12 11.62 -25.14 33.10
N ASN A 13 12.30 -24.28 32.35
CA ASN A 13 13.67 -23.86 32.65
C ASN A 13 13.87 -22.39 32.29
N GLN A 14 15.04 -21.80 32.54
CA GLN A 14 15.27 -20.38 32.30
C GLN A 14 15.66 -20.05 30.85
N THR A 15 15.94 -21.06 30.01
CA THR A 15 16.48 -20.90 28.67
C THR A 15 15.43 -21.26 27.60
N VAL A 16 15.37 -22.52 27.16
CA VAL A 16 14.55 -22.98 26.03
C VAL A 16 13.07 -22.98 26.40
N ARG A 17 12.73 -23.45 27.60
CA ARG A 17 11.35 -23.60 28.10
C ARG A 17 11.04 -22.54 29.16
N LYS A 18 11.54 -21.32 28.95
CA LYS A 18 11.20 -20.16 29.79
C LYS A 18 9.70 -19.94 29.78
N PRO A 19 9.03 -19.79 30.94
CA PRO A 19 7.61 -19.46 30.97
C PRO A 19 7.37 -18.09 30.30
N VAL A 20 6.37 -18.05 29.44
CA VAL A 20 5.87 -16.86 28.77
C VAL A 20 4.42 -16.65 29.21
N CYS A 21 4.17 -15.57 29.94
CA CYS A 21 2.86 -15.21 30.45
C CYS A 21 2.18 -14.21 29.50
N CYS A 22 0.94 -14.47 29.11
CA CYS A 22 0.18 -13.53 28.29
C CYS A 22 -0.01 -12.20 29.04
N PRO A 23 0.15 -11.03 28.41
CA PRO A 23 -0.07 -9.74 29.07
C PRO A 23 -1.56 -9.41 29.27
N TYR A 24 -2.47 -10.22 28.71
CA TYR A 24 -3.91 -9.95 28.70
C TYR A 24 -4.76 -10.98 29.44
N CYS A 25 -4.15 -12.09 29.90
CA CYS A 25 -4.83 -13.12 30.67
C CYS A 25 -3.80 -13.94 31.46
N GLU A 26 -4.26 -14.80 32.37
CA GLU A 26 -3.39 -15.59 33.25
C GLU A 26 -2.70 -16.79 32.56
N PHE A 27 -2.97 -16.98 31.27
CA PHE A 27 -2.43 -18.10 30.52
C PHE A 27 -0.90 -18.03 30.43
N THR A 28 -0.25 -19.14 30.77
CA THR A 28 1.21 -19.28 30.74
C THR A 28 1.59 -20.59 30.05
N ALA A 29 2.52 -20.50 29.11
CA ALA A 29 3.12 -21.66 28.44
C ALA A 29 4.62 -21.47 28.26
N CYS A 30 5.35 -22.56 28.01
CA CYS A 30 6.78 -22.46 27.75
C CYS A 30 7.04 -21.79 26.39
N ARG A 31 8.19 -21.10 26.29
CA ARG A 31 8.57 -20.36 25.07
C ARG A 31 8.50 -21.23 23.81
N THR A 32 8.96 -22.48 23.84
CA THR A 32 8.90 -23.39 22.69
C THR A 32 7.46 -23.60 22.20
N CYS A 33 6.49 -23.84 23.10
CA CYS A 33 5.10 -23.99 22.72
C CYS A 33 4.53 -22.71 22.12
N CYS A 34 4.85 -21.55 22.71
CA CYS A 34 4.44 -20.27 22.16
C CYS A 34 5.05 -20.01 20.77
N GLU A 35 6.34 -20.32 20.56
CA GLU A 35 7.01 -20.19 19.26
C GLU A 35 6.33 -21.06 18.19
N THR A 36 6.07 -22.33 18.50
CA THR A 36 5.39 -23.26 17.59
C THR A 36 3.99 -22.78 17.24
N TYR A 37 3.21 -22.34 18.23
CA TYR A 37 1.87 -21.81 18.01
C TYR A 37 1.89 -20.56 17.13
N ILE A 38 2.73 -19.57 17.45
CA ILE A 38 2.84 -18.34 16.64
C ILE A 38 3.21 -18.65 15.18
N LEU A 39 4.09 -19.63 14.93
CA LEU A 39 4.48 -19.99 13.57
C LEU A 39 3.37 -20.71 12.78
N GLY A 40 2.43 -21.35 13.48
CA GLY A 40 1.22 -21.94 12.90
C GLY A 40 0.14 -20.92 12.53
N GLU A 41 0.11 -19.78 13.24
CA GLU A 41 -0.93 -18.76 13.09
C GLU A 41 -0.61 -17.68 12.03
N THR A 42 -1.64 -16.92 11.64
CA THR A 42 -1.51 -15.75 10.74
C THR A 42 -1.05 -14.49 11.47
N THR A 43 -1.37 -14.37 12.75
CA THR A 43 -0.93 -13.28 13.63
C THR A 43 -0.29 -13.86 14.89
N SER A 44 0.60 -13.08 15.51
CA SER A 44 1.21 -13.47 16.77
C SER A 44 0.22 -13.15 17.89
N LYS A 45 -0.45 -14.16 18.44
CA LYS A 45 -1.54 -14.00 19.40
C LYS A 45 -1.49 -15.01 20.54
N CYS A 46 -2.31 -14.77 21.57
CA CYS A 46 -2.45 -15.70 22.69
C CYS A 46 -3.06 -17.05 22.23
N MET A 47 -2.52 -18.16 22.73
CA MET A 47 -3.04 -19.50 22.44
C MET A 47 -4.26 -19.90 23.27
N ASN A 48 -4.57 -19.15 24.34
CA ASN A 48 -5.80 -19.38 25.09
C ASN A 48 -7.00 -18.95 24.23
N PRO A 49 -7.92 -19.85 23.86
CA PRO A 49 -9.07 -19.53 23.02
C PRO A 49 -9.98 -18.45 23.60
N GLN A 50 -10.08 -18.35 24.93
CA GLN A 50 -10.87 -17.30 25.60
C GLN A 50 -10.22 -15.91 25.50
N CYS A 51 -8.90 -15.85 25.33
CA CYS A 51 -8.18 -14.59 25.17
C CYS A 51 -8.01 -14.24 23.70
N ASN A 52 -7.29 -15.08 22.94
CA ASN A 52 -7.04 -14.94 21.50
C ASN A 52 -6.57 -13.55 21.02
N ARG A 53 -6.08 -12.69 21.93
CA ARG A 53 -5.63 -11.33 21.62
C ARG A 53 -4.25 -11.36 20.95
N ASP A 54 -4.07 -10.50 19.94
CA ASP A 54 -2.79 -10.27 19.29
C ASP A 54 -1.77 -9.70 20.29
N TRP A 55 -0.57 -10.27 20.29
CA TRP A 55 0.55 -9.83 21.09
C TRP A 55 1.28 -8.68 20.39
N THR A 56 1.59 -7.63 21.15
CA THR A 56 2.34 -6.49 20.62
C THR A 56 3.75 -6.90 20.23
N ARG A 57 4.32 -6.17 19.27
CA ARG A 57 5.70 -6.38 18.83
C ARG A 57 6.71 -6.19 19.97
N GLN A 58 6.40 -5.30 20.90
CA GLN A 58 7.18 -5.06 22.13
C GLN A 58 7.18 -6.31 23.03
N PHE A 59 6.01 -6.90 23.27
CA PHE A 59 5.91 -8.15 24.05
C PHE A 59 6.67 -9.29 23.38
N ILE A 60 6.56 -9.44 22.06
CA ILE A 60 7.29 -10.45 21.30
C ILE A 60 8.81 -10.24 21.43
N ALA A 61 9.30 -9.00 21.25
CA ALA A 61 10.72 -8.68 21.34
C ALA A 61 11.29 -8.94 22.75
N LYS A 62 10.50 -8.71 23.80
CA LYS A 62 10.91 -8.91 25.20
C LYS A 62 10.85 -10.39 25.63
N SER A 63 9.89 -11.15 25.12
CA SER A 63 9.59 -12.51 25.61
C SER A 63 10.36 -13.60 24.86
N PHE A 64 10.68 -13.37 23.60
CA PHE A 64 11.30 -14.35 22.71
C PHE A 64 12.75 -14.02 22.38
N THR A 65 13.47 -15.00 21.85
CA THR A 65 14.88 -14.81 21.49
C THR A 65 15.00 -13.92 20.25
N GLY A 66 16.09 -13.14 20.17
CA GLY A 66 16.37 -12.34 18.98
C GLY A 66 16.45 -13.18 17.71
N VAL A 67 16.97 -14.42 17.80
CA VAL A 67 17.03 -15.36 16.67
C VAL A 67 15.64 -15.79 16.19
N PHE A 68 14.72 -16.08 17.10
CA PHE A 68 13.34 -16.39 16.73
C PHE A 68 12.67 -15.21 16.01
N VAL A 69 12.78 -14.00 16.59
CA VAL A 69 12.12 -12.80 16.05
C VAL A 69 12.70 -12.39 14.70
N THR A 70 14.03 -12.38 14.56
CA THR A 70 14.72 -11.86 13.36
C THR A 70 14.82 -12.87 12.21
N LYS A 71 14.78 -14.18 12.50
CA LYS A 71 14.87 -15.24 11.48
C LYS A 71 13.55 -15.94 11.26
N LYS A 72 13.06 -16.70 12.25
CA LYS A 72 11.90 -17.60 12.09
C LYS A 72 10.60 -16.82 11.89
N LEU A 73 10.28 -15.92 12.81
CA LEU A 73 9.07 -15.12 12.75
C LEU A 73 9.09 -14.16 11.55
N LYS A 74 10.25 -13.57 11.25
CA LYS A 74 10.42 -12.70 10.07
C LYS A 74 10.08 -13.45 8.78
N LYS A 75 10.66 -14.64 8.55
CA LYS A 75 10.39 -15.45 7.36
C LYS A 75 8.92 -15.84 7.24
N LYS A 76 8.30 -16.25 8.34
CA LYS A 76 6.85 -16.55 8.37
C LYS A 76 6.01 -15.32 7.99
N ARG A 77 6.37 -14.13 8.49
CA ARG A 77 5.69 -12.87 8.13
C ARG A 77 5.88 -12.52 6.66
N GLU A 78 7.09 -12.68 6.11
CA GLU A 78 7.38 -12.51 4.68
C GLU A 78 6.47 -13.38 3.81
N GLU A 79 6.29 -14.65 4.16
CA GLU A 79 5.41 -15.58 3.45
C GLU A 79 3.93 -15.17 3.54
N ILE A 80 3.44 -14.84 4.74
CA ILE A 80 2.04 -14.40 4.92
C ILE A 80 1.75 -13.14 4.11
N LEU A 81 2.62 -12.14 4.20
CA LEU A 81 2.45 -10.87 3.48
C LEU A 81 2.47 -11.09 1.98
N PHE A 82 3.39 -11.91 1.49
CA PHE A 82 3.43 -12.27 0.08
C PHE A 82 2.16 -12.97 -0.38
N ASP A 83 1.61 -13.92 0.38
CA ASP A 83 0.37 -14.61 0.01
C ASP A 83 -0.82 -13.65 -0.08
N ILE A 84 -0.93 -12.72 0.88
CA ILE A 84 -1.95 -11.66 0.88
C ILE A 84 -1.83 -10.82 -0.40
N GLU A 85 -0.63 -10.34 -0.72
CA GLU A 85 -0.40 -9.47 -1.88
C GLU A 85 -0.53 -10.21 -3.21
N ARG A 86 -0.09 -11.48 -3.25
CA ARG A 86 -0.26 -12.38 -4.40
C ARG A 86 -1.74 -12.59 -4.74
N SER A 87 -2.60 -12.62 -3.72
CA SER A 87 -4.04 -12.72 -3.91
C SER A 87 -4.69 -11.48 -4.56
N LEU A 88 -3.96 -10.36 -4.64
CA LEU A 88 -4.40 -9.10 -5.23
C LEU A 88 -3.84 -8.87 -6.64
N LEU A 89 -3.00 -9.79 -7.16
CA LEU A 89 -2.42 -9.64 -8.49
C LEU A 89 -3.45 -9.63 -9.62
N PRO A 90 -4.52 -10.45 -9.63
CA PRO A 90 -5.56 -10.34 -10.66
C PRO A 90 -6.23 -8.97 -10.67
N ALA A 91 -6.50 -8.40 -9.48
CA ALA A 91 -7.05 -7.04 -9.37
C ALA A 91 -6.06 -5.96 -9.84
N THR A 92 -4.75 -6.23 -9.74
CA THR A 92 -3.69 -5.32 -10.19
C THR A 92 -3.42 -5.43 -11.69
N GLN A 93 -3.77 -6.57 -12.32
CA GLN A 93 -3.48 -6.83 -13.73
C GLN A 93 -3.99 -5.74 -14.69
N PRO A 94 -5.24 -5.23 -14.61
CA PRO A 94 -5.71 -4.18 -15.51
C PRO A 94 -4.83 -2.92 -15.48
N ARG A 95 -4.30 -2.57 -14.30
CA ARG A 95 -3.36 -1.46 -14.16
C ARG A 95 -2.03 -1.75 -14.84
N VAL A 96 -1.52 -2.97 -14.72
CA VAL A 96 -0.28 -3.41 -15.39
C VAL A 96 -0.45 -3.40 -16.91
N GLU A 97 -1.57 -3.93 -17.42
CA GLU A 97 -1.91 -3.93 -18.85
C GLU A 97 -1.93 -2.49 -19.41
N TYR A 98 -2.59 -1.57 -18.71
CA TYR A 98 -2.62 -0.15 -19.07
C TYR A 98 -1.20 0.44 -19.18
N LEU A 99 -0.35 0.18 -18.17
CA LEU A 99 1.02 0.69 -18.17
C LEU A 99 1.87 0.11 -19.32
N ILE A 100 1.72 -1.18 -19.62
CA ILE A 100 2.43 -1.83 -20.74
C ILE A 100 1.96 -1.23 -22.08
N LYS A 101 0.66 -1.10 -22.29
CA LYS A 101 0.09 -0.50 -23.52
C LYS A 101 0.56 0.95 -23.69
N ASN A 102 0.54 1.74 -22.62
CA ASN A 102 0.99 3.13 -22.65
C ASN A 102 2.47 3.24 -23.01
N GLU A 103 3.32 2.37 -22.46
CA GLU A 103 4.75 2.32 -22.77
C GLU A 103 5.00 1.95 -24.24
N LYS A 104 4.24 1.00 -24.80
CA LYS A 104 4.30 0.67 -26.24
C LYS A 104 3.95 1.86 -27.13
N ILE A 105 2.83 2.52 -26.86
CA ILE A 105 2.39 3.73 -27.62
C ILE A 105 3.47 4.81 -27.57
N MET A 106 4.02 5.07 -26.39
CA MET A 106 5.09 6.07 -26.23
C MET A 106 6.37 5.68 -26.99
N ASN A 107 6.75 4.40 -26.97
CA ASN A 107 7.93 3.94 -27.70
C ASN A 107 7.74 4.04 -29.22
N GLU A 108 6.59 3.59 -29.74
CA GLU A 108 6.24 3.71 -31.16
C GLU A 108 6.25 5.17 -31.62
N TYR A 109 5.65 6.07 -30.82
CA TYR A 109 5.69 7.50 -31.09
C TYR A 109 7.12 8.05 -31.10
N ASN A 110 7.94 7.71 -30.10
CA ASN A 110 9.31 8.18 -30.00
C ASN A 110 10.16 7.71 -31.19
N GLU A 111 9.99 6.47 -31.65
CA GLU A 111 10.68 5.96 -32.84
C GLU A 111 10.30 6.75 -34.10
N LEU A 112 8.99 6.96 -34.33
CA LEU A 112 8.50 7.73 -35.47
C LEU A 112 8.94 9.20 -35.40
N TRP A 113 8.85 9.81 -34.22
CA TRP A 113 9.27 11.19 -33.98
C TRP A 113 10.76 11.37 -34.25
N ASN A 114 11.61 10.47 -33.76
CA ASN A 114 13.05 10.50 -34.02
C ASN A 114 13.37 10.38 -35.52
N ASN A 115 12.63 9.55 -36.26
CA ASN A 115 12.80 9.41 -37.71
C ASN A 115 12.42 10.69 -38.47
N VAL A 116 11.28 11.31 -38.12
CA VAL A 116 10.85 12.59 -38.71
C VAL A 116 11.83 13.69 -38.35
N TRP A 117 12.27 13.75 -37.10
CA TRP A 117 13.22 14.75 -36.63
C TRP A 117 14.56 14.69 -37.38
N ARG A 118 15.10 13.48 -37.62
CA ARG A 118 16.31 13.29 -38.44
C ARG A 118 16.14 13.83 -39.85
N GLN A 119 15.02 13.51 -40.51
CA GLN A 119 14.75 13.99 -41.87
C GLN A 119 14.62 15.52 -41.93
N VAL A 120 13.93 16.12 -40.96
CA VAL A 120 13.83 17.58 -40.84
C VAL A 120 15.22 18.19 -40.68
N TRP A 121 16.07 17.60 -39.84
CA TRP A 121 17.43 18.09 -39.62
C TRP A 121 18.27 18.05 -40.90
N ASP A 122 18.27 16.92 -41.63
CA ASP A 122 19.00 16.76 -42.89
C ASP A 122 18.54 17.77 -43.96
N LEU A 123 17.22 17.94 -44.11
CA LEU A 123 16.64 18.86 -45.09
C LEU A 123 16.88 20.32 -44.72
N GLN A 124 16.83 20.69 -43.44
CA GLN A 124 17.17 22.04 -42.99
C GLN A 124 18.64 22.37 -43.28
N TYR A 125 19.54 21.40 -43.08
CA TYR A 125 20.95 21.56 -43.44
C TYR A 125 21.11 21.76 -44.95
N LYS A 126 20.47 20.92 -45.78
CA LYS A 126 20.48 21.04 -47.24
C LYS A 126 19.90 22.39 -47.70
N GLN A 127 18.77 22.81 -47.14
CA GLN A 127 18.12 24.09 -47.42
C GLN A 127 19.06 25.27 -47.13
N ARG A 128 19.76 25.24 -45.98
CA ARG A 128 20.76 26.26 -45.62
C ARG A 128 21.94 26.26 -46.59
N SER A 129 22.43 25.09 -46.99
CA SER A 129 23.50 24.95 -47.99
C SER A 129 23.11 25.55 -49.35
N LEU A 130 21.93 25.19 -49.87
CA LEU A 130 21.39 25.73 -51.13
C LEU A 130 21.20 27.25 -51.06
N LYS A 131 20.69 27.77 -49.94
CA LYS A 131 20.53 29.22 -49.70
C LYS A 131 21.88 29.95 -49.76
N ASN A 132 22.91 29.41 -49.12
CA ASN A 132 24.26 29.97 -49.17
C ASN A 132 24.86 29.88 -50.58
N ALA A 133 24.68 28.75 -51.28
CA ALA A 133 25.14 28.53 -52.64
C ALA A 133 24.53 29.53 -53.65
N MET A 134 23.24 29.86 -53.50
CA MET A 134 22.59 30.92 -54.28
C MET A 134 23.15 32.30 -53.94
N LYS A 135 23.39 32.60 -52.66
CA LYS A 135 23.95 33.89 -52.21
C LYS A 135 25.34 34.15 -52.80
N VAL A 136 26.24 33.16 -52.74
CA VAL A 136 27.60 33.25 -53.30
C VAL A 136 27.56 33.42 -54.82
N ARG A 137 26.70 32.69 -55.53
CA ARG A 137 26.59 32.84 -56.99
C ARG A 137 26.01 34.19 -57.38
N ARG A 138 24.99 34.71 -56.67
CA ARG A 138 24.45 36.06 -56.92
C ARG A 138 25.50 37.17 -56.88
N THR A 139 26.52 37.04 -56.04
CA THR A 139 27.64 38.01 -56.02
C THR A 139 28.57 37.95 -57.25
N ARG A 140 28.43 36.92 -58.10
CA ARG A 140 29.22 36.68 -59.33
C ARG A 140 28.41 36.84 -60.63
N VAL A 141 27.15 37.25 -60.55
CA VAL A 141 26.16 37.27 -61.66
C VAL A 141 26.35 38.40 -62.69
N SER A 142 27.42 39.20 -62.61
CA SER A 142 27.63 40.35 -63.50
C SER A 142 27.91 39.95 -64.96
N GLU A 143 26.89 39.49 -65.71
CA GLU A 143 26.86 39.26 -67.17
C GLU A 143 27.16 37.83 -67.69
N ASN A 144 26.81 36.77 -66.95
CA ASN A 144 26.90 35.38 -67.48
C ASN A 144 25.57 34.61 -67.42
N GLN A 145 24.99 34.32 -68.59
CA GLN A 145 23.75 33.53 -68.75
C GLN A 145 23.84 32.12 -68.12
N TRP A 146 25.03 31.53 -68.06
CA TRP A 146 25.26 30.22 -67.43
C TRP A 146 25.04 30.27 -65.91
N GLU A 147 25.47 31.35 -65.24
CA GLU A 147 25.24 31.54 -63.79
C GLU A 147 23.76 31.79 -63.47
N VAL A 148 23.03 32.48 -64.36
CA VAL A 148 21.58 32.67 -64.24
C VAL A 148 20.84 31.33 -64.30
N ASN A 149 21.19 30.47 -65.25
CA ASN A 149 20.59 29.14 -65.38
C ASN A 149 20.92 28.24 -64.16
N ASN A 150 22.14 28.31 -63.63
CA ASN A 150 22.53 27.56 -62.42
C ASN A 150 21.76 28.02 -61.18
N ILE A 151 21.56 29.34 -60.99
CA ILE A 151 20.76 29.86 -59.89
C ILE A 151 19.31 29.38 -60.00
N ALA A 152 18.75 29.33 -61.21
CA ALA A 152 17.40 28.80 -61.43
C ALA A 152 17.29 27.32 -61.03
N THR A 153 18.29 26.49 -61.38
CA THR A 153 18.35 25.08 -60.97
C THR A 153 18.44 24.92 -59.45
N ILE A 154 19.34 25.65 -58.79
CA ILE A 154 19.50 25.60 -57.32
C ILE A 154 18.23 26.09 -56.62
N LYS A 155 17.55 27.10 -57.18
CA LYS A 155 16.27 27.59 -56.66
C LYS A 155 15.20 26.49 -56.75
N LYS A 156 15.13 25.76 -57.86
CA LYS A 156 14.19 24.64 -58.01
C LYS A 156 14.44 23.55 -56.95
N GLU A 157 15.70 23.19 -56.69
CA GLU A 157 16.05 22.26 -55.62
C GLU A 157 15.72 22.80 -54.22
N TYR A 158 15.90 24.11 -53.99
CA TYR A 158 15.54 24.76 -52.73
C TYR A 158 14.03 24.74 -52.50
N ASP A 159 13.24 25.03 -53.53
CA ASP A 159 11.78 25.02 -53.47
C ASP A 159 11.27 23.60 -53.18
N GLU A 160 11.86 22.58 -53.81
CA GLU A 160 11.57 21.16 -53.54
C GLU A 160 11.89 20.77 -52.09
N VAL A 161 13.07 21.13 -51.58
CA VAL A 161 13.44 20.87 -50.17
C VAL A 161 12.51 21.61 -49.21
N SER A 162 12.07 22.82 -49.55
CA SER A 162 11.15 23.60 -48.72
C SER A 162 9.78 22.94 -48.64
N LYS A 163 9.29 22.38 -49.75
CA LYS A 163 8.05 21.60 -49.79
C LYS A 163 8.16 20.34 -48.94
N GLN A 164 9.27 19.59 -49.05
CA GLN A 164 9.50 18.39 -48.23
C GLN A 164 9.54 18.71 -46.72
N LEU A 165 10.07 19.88 -46.33
CA LEU A 165 10.05 20.33 -44.93
C LEU A 165 8.64 20.66 -44.43
N GLU A 166 7.79 21.24 -45.28
CA GLU A 166 6.37 21.50 -44.98
C GLU A 166 5.63 20.19 -44.76
N ASP A 167 5.76 19.23 -45.68
CA ASP A 167 5.16 17.88 -45.56
C ASP A 167 5.58 17.16 -44.26
N LEU A 168 6.85 17.30 -43.84
CA LEU A 168 7.34 16.72 -42.59
C LEU A 168 6.83 17.43 -41.33
N HIS A 169 6.59 18.74 -41.41
CA HIS A 169 5.95 19.47 -40.32
C HIS A 169 4.51 19.03 -40.13
N ASP A 170 3.77 18.84 -41.22
CA ASP A 170 2.40 18.32 -41.18
C ASP A 170 2.36 16.91 -40.59
N LYS A 171 3.24 16.02 -41.08
CA LYS A 171 3.40 14.66 -40.53
C LYS A 171 3.73 14.65 -39.04
N ARG A 172 4.54 15.59 -38.56
CA ARG A 172 4.84 15.73 -37.13
C ARG A 172 3.59 16.12 -36.33
N ASN A 173 2.78 17.03 -36.86
CA ASN A 173 1.53 17.46 -36.21
C ASN A 173 0.54 16.29 -36.16
N GLU A 174 0.35 15.57 -37.28
CA GLU A 174 -0.48 14.35 -37.35
C GLU A 174 -0.05 13.29 -36.33
N LEU A 175 1.27 13.05 -36.19
CA LEU A 175 1.80 12.12 -35.20
C LEU A 175 1.45 12.54 -33.76
N SER A 176 1.52 13.84 -33.46
CA SER A 176 1.19 14.39 -32.14
C SER A 176 -0.31 14.26 -31.83
N GLU A 177 -1.16 14.52 -32.81
CA GLU A 177 -2.61 14.35 -32.69
C GLU A 177 -2.96 12.87 -32.47
N LYS A 178 -2.36 11.98 -33.25
CA LYS A 178 -2.53 10.54 -33.10
C LYS A 178 -2.10 10.05 -31.71
N LEU A 179 -0.95 10.49 -31.21
CA LEU A 179 -0.51 10.16 -29.85
C LEU A 179 -1.53 10.62 -28.79
N THR A 180 -2.05 11.84 -28.95
CA THR A 180 -3.03 12.40 -28.02
C THR A 180 -4.31 11.57 -28.03
N ALA A 181 -4.83 11.23 -29.23
CA ALA A 181 -6.00 10.38 -29.39
C ALA A 181 -5.79 8.97 -28.83
N ASP A 182 -4.64 8.35 -29.07
CA ASP A 182 -4.30 7.02 -28.57
C ASP A 182 -4.19 7.01 -27.03
N CYS A 183 -3.59 8.05 -26.43
CA CYS A 183 -3.51 8.23 -24.97
C CYS A 183 -4.90 8.41 -24.34
N ILE A 184 -5.77 9.23 -24.95
CA ILE A 184 -7.15 9.46 -24.48
C ILE A 184 -7.93 8.15 -24.54
N ARG A 185 -7.93 7.47 -25.70
CA ARG A 185 -8.62 6.19 -25.91
C ARG A 185 -8.17 5.14 -24.90
N LEU A 186 -6.87 5.03 -24.64
CA LEU A 186 -6.34 4.08 -23.66
C LEU A 186 -6.78 4.41 -22.23
N ARG A 187 -6.81 5.69 -21.87
CA ARG A 187 -7.29 6.15 -20.55
C ARG A 187 -8.78 5.88 -20.37
N GLU A 188 -9.58 6.11 -21.40
CA GLU A 188 -11.02 5.82 -21.41
C GLU A 188 -11.29 4.32 -21.29
N GLU A 189 -10.57 3.49 -22.06
CA GLU A 189 -10.63 2.02 -21.95
C GLU A 189 -10.30 1.60 -20.50
N TYR A 190 -9.26 2.14 -19.89
CA TYR A 190 -8.89 1.82 -18.52
C TYR A 190 -9.94 2.26 -17.49
N ASN A 191 -10.45 3.49 -17.59
CA ASN A 191 -11.45 4.03 -16.68
C ASN A 191 -12.79 3.27 -16.77
N PHE A 192 -13.22 2.88 -17.98
CA PHE A 192 -14.42 2.07 -18.18
C PHE A 192 -14.32 0.71 -17.46
N ASN A 193 -13.11 0.16 -17.37
CA ASN A 193 -12.85 -1.13 -16.74
C ASN A 193 -12.55 -1.05 -15.23
N GLN A 194 -12.51 0.15 -14.64
CA GLN A 194 -12.37 0.31 -13.20
C GLN A 194 -13.71 0.26 -12.48
N PRO A 195 -13.77 -0.35 -11.27
CA PRO A 195 -14.96 -0.24 -10.44
C PRO A 195 -15.14 1.23 -9.99
N ASN A 196 -16.13 1.92 -10.56
CA ASN A 196 -16.50 3.27 -10.14
C ASN A 196 -17.06 3.23 -8.71
N ASN A 197 -16.42 3.92 -7.76
CA ASN A 197 -16.96 4.16 -6.42
C ASN A 197 -18.14 5.17 -6.41
N SER A 198 -18.59 5.66 -7.56
CA SER A 198 -19.56 6.76 -7.69
C SER A 198 -20.93 6.34 -8.27
N ARG A 199 -21.20 5.03 -8.45
CA ARG A 199 -22.52 4.53 -8.87
C ARG A 199 -22.95 3.39 -7.95
N GLU A 200 -23.61 3.73 -6.84
CA GLU A 200 -24.01 2.79 -5.78
C GLU A 200 -25.05 1.73 -6.19
N ASN A 201 -25.57 1.69 -7.43
CA ASN A 201 -26.74 0.87 -7.75
C ASN A 201 -26.66 -0.03 -9.01
N GLU A 202 -25.49 -0.28 -9.59
CA GLU A 202 -25.35 -1.29 -10.67
C GLU A 202 -24.31 -2.36 -10.33
N PRO A 203 -24.62 -3.66 -10.48
CA PRO A 203 -23.66 -4.73 -10.27
C PRO A 203 -22.55 -4.64 -11.33
N GLN A 204 -21.44 -4.01 -10.97
CA GLN A 204 -20.26 -3.90 -11.84
C GLN A 204 -19.73 -5.30 -12.18
N GLN A 205 -19.75 -5.64 -13.47
CA GLN A 205 -19.07 -6.84 -13.98
C GLN A 205 -17.56 -6.67 -13.81
N ARG A 206 -17.01 -7.21 -12.72
CA ARG A 206 -15.56 -7.34 -12.56
C ARG A 206 -15.04 -8.21 -13.70
N ARG A 207 -13.91 -7.83 -14.31
CA ARG A 207 -13.22 -8.68 -15.28
C ARG A 207 -12.90 -10.02 -14.60
N GLU A 208 -13.58 -11.08 -15.03
CA GLU A 208 -13.34 -12.44 -14.57
C GLU A 208 -12.10 -12.99 -15.27
N PHE A 209 -11.10 -13.37 -14.47
CA PHE A 209 -9.94 -14.12 -14.96
C PHE A 209 -10.19 -15.61 -14.79
N VAL A 210 -9.81 -16.39 -15.79
CA VAL A 210 -10.06 -17.84 -15.79
C VAL A 210 -9.01 -18.56 -14.94
N ARG A 211 -7.73 -18.17 -15.10
CA ARG A 211 -6.59 -18.81 -14.44
C ARG A 211 -5.31 -17.99 -14.56
N ALA A 212 -4.26 -18.40 -13.85
CA ALA A 212 -2.90 -17.89 -14.06
C ALA A 212 -2.36 -18.26 -15.46
N CYS A 213 -1.51 -17.41 -16.02
CA CYS A 213 -0.81 -17.65 -17.27
C CYS A 213 0.08 -18.90 -17.14
N PRO A 214 0.06 -19.83 -18.11
CA PRO A 214 0.90 -21.03 -18.09
C PRO A 214 2.37 -20.77 -18.44
N ASP A 215 2.72 -19.54 -18.84
CA ASP A 215 4.09 -19.16 -19.14
C ASP A 215 4.89 -18.97 -17.85
N ASN A 216 5.95 -19.77 -17.66
CA ASN A 216 6.79 -19.73 -16.45
C ASN A 216 7.43 -18.36 -16.21
N ASP A 217 7.65 -17.58 -17.28
CA ASP A 217 8.23 -16.25 -17.20
C ASP A 217 7.15 -15.15 -17.08
N CYS A 218 5.86 -15.52 -17.02
CA CYS A 218 4.77 -14.56 -16.89
C CYS A 218 4.01 -14.72 -15.58
N ARG A 219 3.79 -13.59 -14.89
CA ARG A 219 3.03 -13.52 -13.63
C ARG A 219 1.61 -12.99 -13.84
N GLY A 220 1.10 -13.10 -15.07
CA GLY A 220 -0.22 -12.63 -15.47
C GLY A 220 -1.30 -13.69 -15.32
N PHE A 221 -2.52 -13.29 -15.67
CA PHE A 221 -3.74 -14.08 -15.64
C PHE A 221 -4.40 -14.04 -17.02
N LEU A 222 -5.08 -15.12 -17.38
CA LEU A 222 -5.79 -15.26 -18.63
C LEU A 222 -7.19 -14.65 -18.51
N SER A 223 -7.57 -13.86 -19.52
CA SER A 223 -8.95 -13.42 -19.71
C SER A 223 -9.88 -14.60 -20.01
N THR A 224 -11.19 -14.36 -20.03
CA THR A 224 -12.20 -15.33 -20.51
C THR A 224 -11.93 -15.83 -21.92
N GLN A 225 -11.20 -15.07 -22.73
CA GLN A 225 -10.77 -15.44 -24.07
C GLN A 225 -9.47 -16.25 -24.09
N TRP A 226 -8.91 -16.64 -22.94
CA TRP A 226 -7.66 -17.38 -22.83
C TRP A 226 -6.42 -16.63 -23.36
N LYS A 227 -6.48 -15.30 -23.38
CA LYS A 227 -5.35 -14.42 -23.67
C LYS A 227 -4.77 -13.83 -22.39
N CYS A 228 -3.45 -13.87 -22.23
CA CYS A 228 -2.79 -13.14 -21.15
C CYS A 228 -2.64 -11.66 -21.52
N GLY A 229 -3.05 -10.73 -20.65
CA GLY A 229 -2.86 -9.30 -20.91
C GLY A 229 -1.43 -8.79 -20.70
N LEU A 230 -0.57 -9.55 -20.03
CA LEU A 230 0.83 -9.15 -19.77
C LEU A 230 1.77 -9.56 -20.90
N CYS A 231 1.80 -10.84 -21.24
CA CYS A 231 2.66 -11.36 -22.31
C CYS A 231 1.96 -11.44 -23.68
N GLU A 232 0.67 -11.15 -23.74
CA GLU A 232 -0.17 -11.16 -24.96
C GLU A 232 -0.31 -12.53 -25.66
N LYS A 233 0.29 -13.59 -25.10
CA LYS A 233 0.17 -14.96 -25.59
C LYS A 233 -1.22 -15.53 -25.33
N TRP A 234 -1.67 -16.36 -26.26
CA TRP A 234 -2.88 -17.17 -26.17
C TRP A 234 -2.55 -18.55 -25.63
N SER A 235 -3.49 -19.10 -24.87
CA SER A 235 -3.42 -20.47 -24.36
C SER A 235 -4.61 -21.27 -24.88
N CYS A 236 -4.44 -22.58 -25.02
CA CYS A 236 -5.51 -23.48 -25.41
C CYS A 236 -6.52 -23.65 -24.26
N PRO A 237 -7.83 -23.47 -24.48
CA PRO A 237 -8.83 -23.69 -23.45
C PRO A 237 -8.95 -25.15 -23.01
N ASP A 238 -8.56 -26.09 -23.87
CA ASP A 238 -8.74 -27.52 -23.63
C ASP A 238 -7.53 -28.16 -22.92
N CYS A 239 -6.31 -27.93 -23.42
CA CYS A 239 -5.09 -28.51 -22.84
C CYS A 239 -4.29 -27.53 -21.97
N HIS A 240 -4.66 -26.24 -21.96
CA HIS A 240 -4.00 -25.16 -21.21
C HIS A 240 -2.58 -24.81 -21.66
N GLU A 241 -2.08 -25.38 -22.75
CA GLU A 241 -0.76 -25.05 -23.30
C GLU A 241 -0.75 -23.72 -24.05
N ILE A 242 0.43 -23.12 -24.18
CA ILE A 242 0.64 -21.86 -24.88
C ILE A 242 0.57 -22.09 -26.39
N LYS A 243 -0.32 -21.37 -27.08
CA LYS A 243 -0.43 -21.34 -28.55
C LYS A 243 0.51 -20.31 -29.20
N GLY A 244 0.93 -19.29 -28.47
CA GLY A 244 1.76 -18.19 -28.98
C GLY A 244 0.99 -16.88 -29.17
N PRO A 245 1.42 -15.96 -30.05
CA PRO A 245 0.89 -14.59 -30.13
C PRO A 245 -0.48 -14.48 -30.81
N THR A 246 -0.86 -15.48 -31.61
CA THR A 246 -2.10 -15.51 -32.39
C THR A 246 -3.11 -16.50 -31.83
N ARG A 247 -4.40 -16.14 -31.87
CA ARG A 247 -5.50 -16.99 -31.36
C ARG A 247 -5.68 -18.25 -32.19
N ASP A 248 -5.68 -18.06 -33.51
CA ASP A 248 -6.07 -19.07 -34.50
C ASP A 248 -4.86 -19.86 -35.02
N THR A 249 -3.74 -19.86 -34.27
CA THR A 249 -2.60 -20.73 -34.57
C THR A 249 -3.05 -22.18 -34.55
N GLU A 250 -2.69 -22.92 -35.59
CA GLU A 250 -2.92 -24.36 -35.65
C GLU A 250 -2.25 -25.03 -34.44
N HIS A 251 -3.06 -25.66 -33.60
CA HIS A 251 -2.62 -26.30 -32.37
C HIS A 251 -3.36 -27.63 -32.24
N THR A 252 -2.60 -28.71 -32.32
CA THR A 252 -3.10 -30.05 -32.02
C THR A 252 -2.72 -30.39 -30.59
N CYS A 253 -3.73 -30.58 -29.74
CA CYS A 253 -3.49 -30.94 -28.34
C CYS A 253 -2.82 -32.30 -28.27
N ASN A 254 -1.73 -32.42 -27.50
CA ASN A 254 -1.19 -33.73 -27.16
C ASN A 254 -2.27 -34.53 -26.39
N PRO A 255 -2.63 -35.75 -26.82
CA PRO A 255 -3.65 -36.58 -26.16
C PRO A 255 -3.41 -36.80 -24.67
N ASP A 256 -2.16 -36.97 -24.25
CA ASP A 256 -1.80 -37.23 -22.85
C ASP A 256 -1.98 -35.98 -21.97
N ILE A 257 -1.62 -34.83 -22.52
CA ILE A 257 -1.77 -33.53 -21.85
C ILE A 257 -3.25 -33.14 -21.79
N LEU A 258 -3.99 -33.40 -22.87
CA LEU A 258 -5.44 -33.20 -22.90
C LEU A 258 -6.16 -34.13 -21.92
N ALA A 259 -5.77 -35.40 -21.83
CA ALA A 259 -6.33 -36.35 -20.86
C ALA A 259 -6.02 -35.91 -19.43
N SER A 260 -4.77 -35.49 -19.17
CA SER A 260 -4.36 -34.94 -17.87
C SER A 260 -5.12 -33.66 -17.53
N ALA A 261 -5.28 -32.75 -18.50
CA ALA A 261 -6.02 -31.51 -18.32
C ALA A 261 -7.52 -31.77 -18.07
N ARG A 262 -8.13 -32.75 -18.74
CA ARG A 262 -9.52 -33.18 -18.51
C ARG A 262 -9.70 -33.79 -17.13
N LEU A 263 -8.78 -34.68 -16.71
CA LEU A 263 -8.79 -35.27 -15.38
C LEU A 263 -8.62 -34.19 -14.29
N LEU A 264 -7.68 -33.26 -14.50
CA LEU A 264 -7.51 -32.12 -13.60
C LEU A 264 -8.73 -31.21 -13.61
N SER A 265 -9.37 -30.97 -14.77
CA SER A 265 -10.55 -30.11 -14.85
C SER A 265 -11.80 -30.75 -14.27
N SER A 266 -11.92 -32.07 -14.24
CA SER A 266 -13.03 -32.76 -13.55
C SER A 266 -12.87 -32.65 -12.04
N ASP A 267 -11.63 -32.72 -11.56
CA ASP A 267 -11.35 -32.85 -10.13
C ASP A 267 -10.99 -31.50 -9.48
N THR A 268 -10.62 -30.50 -10.28
CA THR A 268 -10.17 -29.18 -9.81
C THR A 268 -11.01 -28.02 -10.35
N ARG A 269 -11.12 -26.96 -9.56
CA ARG A 269 -11.63 -25.64 -9.99
C ARG A 269 -10.57 -24.57 -9.74
N PRO A 270 -10.49 -23.53 -10.59
CA PRO A 270 -9.54 -22.45 -10.38
C PRO A 270 -9.95 -21.61 -9.17
N CYS A 271 -8.96 -21.23 -8.35
CA CYS A 271 -9.17 -20.26 -7.29
C CYS A 271 -9.62 -18.93 -7.89
N PRO A 272 -10.72 -18.31 -7.42
CA PRO A 272 -11.19 -17.03 -7.93
C PRO A 272 -10.22 -15.86 -7.64
N SER A 273 -9.25 -16.08 -6.75
CA SER A 273 -8.28 -15.05 -6.35
C SER A 273 -6.88 -15.22 -6.94
N CYS A 274 -6.47 -16.42 -7.34
CA CYS A 274 -5.12 -16.64 -7.87
C CYS A 274 -5.06 -17.62 -9.05
N GLY A 275 -6.20 -18.17 -9.47
CA GLY A 275 -6.29 -19.08 -10.61
C GLY A 275 -5.65 -20.46 -10.42
N SER A 276 -5.09 -20.78 -9.24
CA SER A 276 -4.55 -22.11 -8.96
C SER A 276 -5.66 -23.16 -8.97
N GLY A 277 -5.43 -24.30 -9.60
CA GLY A 277 -6.34 -25.45 -9.54
C GLY A 277 -6.41 -26.00 -8.11
N ILE A 278 -7.62 -26.07 -7.57
CA ILE A 278 -7.91 -26.62 -6.23
C ILE A 278 -8.84 -27.80 -6.44
N PHE A 279 -8.60 -28.95 -5.83
CA PHE A 279 -9.51 -30.09 -5.86
C PHE A 279 -10.31 -30.21 -4.57
N LYS A 280 -11.52 -30.79 -4.65
CA LYS A 280 -12.41 -31.02 -3.51
C LYS A 280 -12.66 -32.52 -3.35
N ILE A 281 -12.24 -33.09 -2.22
CA ILE A 281 -12.37 -34.54 -1.94
C ILE A 281 -13.82 -34.88 -1.52
N ALA A 282 -14.39 -34.14 -0.56
CA ALA A 282 -15.78 -34.19 -0.14
C ALA A 282 -16.07 -33.06 0.87
N GLY A 283 -17.35 -32.72 1.10
CA GLY A 283 -17.75 -31.83 2.21
C GLY A 283 -18.25 -30.44 1.80
N CYS A 284 -18.03 -29.45 2.66
CA CYS A 284 -18.57 -28.09 2.54
C CYS A 284 -18.11 -27.35 1.27
N ASP A 285 -18.93 -26.45 0.76
CA ASP A 285 -18.56 -25.57 -0.36
C ASP A 285 -17.69 -24.39 0.08
N HIS A 286 -17.45 -24.17 1.37
CA HIS A 286 -16.44 -23.20 1.82
C HIS A 286 -15.03 -23.77 1.61
N MET A 287 -14.34 -23.30 0.58
CA MET A 287 -13.03 -23.79 0.15
C MET A 287 -11.92 -22.82 0.50
N TRP A 288 -10.74 -23.35 0.80
CA TRP A 288 -9.54 -22.59 1.11
C TRP A 288 -8.44 -22.88 0.10
N CYS A 289 -7.93 -21.84 -0.56
CA CYS A 289 -6.77 -22.00 -1.44
C CYS A 289 -5.49 -22.15 -0.63
N THR A 290 -4.78 -23.27 -0.73
CA THR A 290 -3.48 -23.47 -0.05
C THR A 290 -2.36 -22.64 -0.64
N GLN A 291 -2.51 -22.19 -1.90
CA GLN A 291 -1.58 -21.28 -2.55
C GLN A 291 -1.77 -19.87 -2.02
N CYS A 292 -2.87 -19.19 -2.33
CA CYS A 292 -3.06 -17.77 -1.96
C CYS A 292 -3.77 -17.53 -0.62
N ARG A 293 -4.18 -18.59 0.08
CA ARG A 293 -4.82 -18.52 1.41
C ARG A 293 -6.11 -17.68 1.45
N LYS A 294 -6.87 -17.65 0.35
CA LYS A 294 -8.22 -17.08 0.31
C LYS A 294 -9.30 -18.15 0.47
N ALA A 295 -10.31 -17.80 1.26
CA ALA A 295 -11.57 -18.52 1.35
C ALA A 295 -12.51 -18.10 0.21
N PHE A 296 -13.24 -19.07 -0.34
CA PHE A 296 -14.23 -18.81 -1.38
C PHE A 296 -15.26 -19.94 -1.41
N ASN A 297 -16.42 -19.65 -1.97
CA ASN A 297 -17.43 -20.66 -2.22
C ASN A 297 -17.06 -21.51 -3.46
N TRP A 298 -16.99 -22.82 -3.31
CA TRP A 298 -16.67 -23.80 -4.36
C TRP A 298 -17.65 -23.76 -5.52
N ARG A 299 -18.95 -23.61 -5.24
CA ARG A 299 -20.00 -23.61 -6.26
C ARG A 299 -20.01 -22.31 -7.03
N THR A 300 -19.99 -21.18 -6.32
CA THR A 300 -20.22 -19.86 -6.91
C THR A 300 -18.94 -19.10 -7.25
N GLY A 301 -17.77 -19.54 -6.76
CA GLY A 301 -16.52 -18.83 -6.93
C GLY A 301 -16.45 -17.50 -6.17
N ARG A 302 -17.47 -17.14 -5.38
CA ARG A 302 -17.49 -15.89 -4.63
C ARG A 302 -16.41 -15.93 -3.56
N ILE A 303 -15.49 -14.96 -3.59
CA ILE A 303 -14.52 -14.74 -2.49
C ILE A 303 -15.33 -14.32 -1.27
N GLU A 304 -15.30 -15.15 -0.23
CA GLU A 304 -15.97 -14.87 1.02
C GLU A 304 -14.98 -14.05 1.87
N ALA A 305 -15.40 -12.84 2.29
CA ALA A 305 -14.54 -11.89 3.00
C ALA A 305 -14.19 -12.36 4.42
N ASP A 306 -14.86 -13.39 4.90
CA ASP A 306 -14.64 -13.97 6.20
C ASP A 306 -13.91 -15.31 6.04
N GLY A 307 -12.66 -15.31 6.50
CA GLY A 307 -11.90 -16.53 6.74
C GLY A 307 -12.57 -17.33 7.86
N HIS A 308 -13.57 -18.11 7.50
CA HIS A 308 -14.27 -18.99 8.43
C HIS A 308 -13.46 -20.28 8.61
N ASN A 309 -12.69 -20.31 9.69
CA ASN A 309 -11.97 -21.48 10.16
C ASN A 309 -12.96 -22.65 10.43
N PRO A 310 -12.90 -23.77 9.68
CA PRO A 310 -13.87 -24.87 9.78
C PRO A 310 -14.01 -25.48 11.18
N HIS A 311 -12.97 -25.39 12.00
CA HIS A 311 -12.97 -25.92 13.37
C HIS A 311 -13.77 -25.07 14.37
N TYR A 312 -14.08 -23.81 14.05
CA TYR A 312 -14.79 -22.89 14.94
C TYR A 312 -16.31 -23.14 14.98
N TYR A 313 -16.93 -23.42 13.83
CA TYR A 313 -18.37 -23.69 13.75
C TYR A 313 -18.74 -25.11 14.18
N GLU A 314 -17.82 -26.07 14.05
CA GLU A 314 -18.00 -27.41 14.60
C GLU A 314 -18.03 -27.39 16.14
N TRP A 315 -17.31 -26.46 16.77
CA TRP A 315 -17.34 -26.20 18.21
C TRP A 315 -18.63 -25.47 18.66
N LEU A 316 -19.09 -24.46 17.91
CA LEU A 316 -20.37 -23.75 18.19
C LEU A 316 -21.60 -24.69 18.10
N ARG A 317 -21.62 -25.61 17.12
CA ARG A 317 -22.71 -26.59 16.94
C ARG A 317 -22.72 -27.70 17.99
N ARG A 318 -21.55 -28.06 18.54
CA ARG A 318 -21.44 -29.06 19.62
C ARG A 318 -21.83 -28.50 21.00
N ASN A 319 -21.75 -27.19 21.19
CA ASN A 319 -21.97 -26.54 22.50
C ASN A 319 -23.28 -25.74 22.60
N GLY A 320 -24.18 -25.82 21.61
CA GLY A 320 -25.54 -25.27 21.69
C GLY A 320 -25.63 -23.74 21.71
N ASN A 321 -24.62 -23.03 21.24
CA ASN A 321 -24.58 -21.56 21.29
C ASN A 321 -25.13 -20.93 19.99
N TYR A 322 -25.90 -19.84 20.14
CA TYR A 322 -26.51 -19.05 19.06
C TYR A 322 -25.45 -18.40 18.16
N VAL A 323 -25.70 -18.39 16.85
CA VAL A 323 -24.84 -17.75 15.82
C VAL A 323 -25.43 -16.37 15.52
N PRO A 324 -24.75 -15.24 15.84
CA PRO A 324 -25.26 -13.91 15.55
C PRO A 324 -25.19 -13.59 14.06
N ASP A 325 -26.24 -12.95 13.52
CA ASP A 325 -26.23 -12.35 12.20
C ASP A 325 -25.25 -11.17 12.17
N ASN A 326 -24.38 -11.19 11.15
CA ASN A 326 -23.25 -10.29 11.01
C ASN A 326 -23.71 -9.00 10.32
N ASP A 327 -24.36 -8.09 11.05
CA ASP A 327 -24.83 -6.79 10.53
C ASP A 327 -24.01 -5.59 11.03
N TYR A 328 -22.68 -5.72 11.03
CA TYR A 328 -21.80 -4.58 11.25
C TYR A 328 -20.88 -4.36 10.05
N ASN A 329 -21.43 -3.64 9.08
CA ASN A 329 -20.69 -2.91 8.05
C ASN A 329 -19.64 -1.99 8.69
N VAL A 330 -18.37 -2.39 8.64
CA VAL A 330 -17.23 -1.48 8.86
C VAL A 330 -17.03 -0.63 7.60
N GLN A 331 -17.99 0.25 7.31
CA GLN A 331 -17.94 1.19 6.18
C GLN A 331 -18.12 2.66 6.56
N ASN A 332 -18.11 3.03 7.84
CA ASN A 332 -18.19 4.44 8.25
C ASN A 332 -17.23 4.82 9.39
N ILE A 333 -15.92 4.72 9.16
CA ILE A 333 -14.92 5.50 9.93
C ILE A 333 -14.59 6.81 9.20
N HIS A 334 -15.62 7.45 8.64
CA HIS A 334 -15.52 8.81 8.11
C HIS A 334 -16.63 9.74 8.60
N ASN A 335 -17.54 9.26 9.47
CA ASN A 335 -18.58 10.13 10.02
C ASN A 335 -19.13 9.67 11.38
N VAL A 336 -18.27 9.09 12.23
CA VAL A 336 -18.58 9.17 13.66
C VAL A 336 -18.27 10.61 14.04
N ASN A 337 -19.33 11.37 14.31
CA ASN A 337 -19.26 12.62 15.04
C ASN A 337 -18.73 12.25 16.45
N ILE A 338 -17.42 11.99 16.57
CA ILE A 338 -16.78 11.74 17.84
C ILE A 338 -16.80 13.10 18.54
N PRO A 339 -17.54 13.25 19.66
CA PRO A 339 -17.71 14.54 20.32
C PRO A 339 -16.38 15.21 20.74
N CYS A 340 -15.24 14.50 20.68
CA CYS A 340 -13.93 14.98 21.12
C CYS A 340 -13.05 15.63 20.03
N GLN A 341 -13.35 15.53 18.71
CA GLN A 341 -12.49 16.18 17.70
C GLN A 341 -12.53 17.72 17.73
N HIS A 342 -13.52 18.31 18.40
CA HIS A 342 -13.65 19.76 18.56
C HIS A 342 -12.96 20.33 19.81
N GLN A 343 -12.26 19.49 20.58
CA GLN A 343 -11.63 19.92 21.85
C GLN A 343 -10.10 19.94 21.84
N ARG A 344 -9.43 19.64 20.71
CA ARG A 344 -7.95 19.73 20.63
C ARG A 344 -7.45 21.08 21.14
N LEU A 345 -6.28 21.08 21.80
CA LEU A 345 -5.58 22.32 22.16
C LEU A 345 -5.51 23.25 20.96
N ASN A 346 -6.18 24.39 21.07
CA ASN A 346 -6.34 25.36 20.00
C ASN A 346 -6.26 26.78 20.56
N HIS A 347 -6.13 27.76 19.66
CA HIS A 347 -6.00 29.16 20.04
C HIS A 347 -7.13 29.65 20.96
N ARG A 348 -8.38 29.15 20.82
CA ARG A 348 -9.49 29.59 21.69
C ARG A 348 -9.29 29.14 23.13
N LEU A 349 -8.86 27.89 23.33
CA LEU A 349 -8.54 27.38 24.67
C LEU A 349 -7.34 28.13 25.26
N PHE A 350 -6.32 28.44 24.45
CA PHE A 350 -5.18 29.26 24.88
C PHE A 350 -5.62 30.66 25.33
N THR A 351 -6.40 31.38 24.52
CA THR A 351 -6.92 32.71 24.91
C THR A 351 -7.76 32.65 26.18
N ARG A 352 -8.57 31.60 26.35
CA ARG A 352 -9.39 31.42 27.55
C ARG A 352 -8.53 31.26 28.80
N ILE A 353 -7.55 30.36 28.79
CA ILE A 353 -6.68 30.14 29.95
C ILE A 353 -5.77 31.35 30.21
N HIS A 354 -5.28 32.02 29.17
CA HIS A 354 -4.49 33.23 29.26
C HIS A 354 -5.25 34.33 30.02
N ASN A 355 -6.47 34.65 29.59
CA ASN A 355 -7.29 35.67 30.26
C ASN A 355 -7.60 35.30 31.71
N LEU A 356 -7.83 34.02 32.01
CA LEU A 356 -8.04 33.58 33.40
C LEU A 356 -6.80 33.81 34.27
N LEU A 357 -5.61 33.47 33.79
CA LEU A 357 -4.36 33.64 34.53
C LEU A 357 -3.96 35.12 34.66
N VAL A 358 -4.07 35.89 33.58
CA VAL A 358 -3.58 37.28 33.51
C VAL A 358 -4.58 38.31 34.04
N ASP A 359 -5.89 38.08 33.92
CA ASP A 359 -6.89 39.04 34.39
C ASP A 359 -7.50 38.63 35.73
N LYS A 360 -8.12 37.44 35.79
CA LYS A 360 -8.87 36.99 36.98
C LYS A 360 -7.93 36.59 38.12
N HIS A 361 -6.84 35.89 37.82
CA HIS A 361 -5.91 35.35 38.81
C HIS A 361 -4.55 36.06 38.83
N LYS A 362 -4.49 37.31 38.38
CA LYS A 362 -3.25 38.11 38.33
C LYS A 362 -2.50 38.21 39.66
N ASP A 363 -3.24 38.14 40.76
CA ASP A 363 -2.69 38.30 42.12
C ASP A 363 -2.06 36.99 42.66
N ASN A 364 -2.20 35.86 41.97
CA ASN A 364 -1.50 34.63 42.33
C ASN A 364 -0.03 34.68 41.86
N PRO A 365 0.96 34.44 42.73
CA PRO A 365 2.39 34.51 42.37
C PRO A 365 2.82 33.57 41.24
N MET A 366 2.06 32.51 40.96
CA MET A 366 2.36 31.53 39.92
C MET A 366 1.72 31.88 38.55
N SER A 367 0.80 32.84 38.46
CA SER A 367 0.02 33.05 37.24
C SER A 367 0.86 33.38 36.02
N THR A 368 1.87 34.25 36.15
CA THR A 368 2.75 34.62 35.03
C THR A 368 3.57 33.44 34.52
N SER A 369 4.18 32.65 35.42
CA SER A 369 5.01 31.51 35.01
C SER A 369 4.17 30.39 34.38
N TYR A 370 2.93 30.20 34.85
CA TYR A 370 2.02 29.23 34.26
C TYR A 370 1.42 29.70 32.94
N ASP A 371 1.23 31.01 32.72
CA ASP A 371 0.82 31.54 31.42
C ASP A 371 1.90 31.28 30.34
N GLU A 372 3.17 31.55 30.66
CA GLU A 372 4.31 31.20 29.80
C GLU A 372 4.39 29.70 29.54
N PHE A 373 4.17 28.88 30.57
CA PHE A 373 4.08 27.43 30.44
C PHE A 373 2.95 27.00 29.49
N MET A 374 1.76 27.61 29.60
CA MET A 374 0.65 27.33 28.67
C MET A 374 1.03 27.71 27.23
N GLY A 375 1.64 28.87 27.02
CA GLY A 375 2.11 29.28 25.69
C GLY A 375 3.05 28.25 25.07
N ASN A 376 4.03 27.78 25.85
CA ASN A 376 4.96 26.72 25.42
C ASN A 376 4.24 25.38 25.14
N LEU A 377 3.32 24.98 26.02
CA LEU A 377 2.58 23.73 25.88
C LEU A 377 1.71 23.70 24.61
N PHE A 378 0.97 24.78 24.34
CA PHE A 378 0.12 24.90 23.15
C PHE A 378 0.96 24.95 21.87
N ASN A 379 2.09 25.68 21.87
CA ASN A 379 3.03 25.70 20.75
C ASN A 379 3.63 24.32 20.49
N ASN A 380 4.00 23.58 21.54
CA ASN A 380 4.51 22.22 21.42
C ASN A 380 3.47 21.27 20.85
N ALA A 381 2.21 21.36 21.29
CA ALA A 381 1.12 20.56 20.77
C ALA A 381 0.87 20.82 19.26
N ALA A 382 0.85 22.09 18.86
CA ALA A 382 0.74 22.46 17.44
C ALA A 382 1.93 21.94 16.63
N HIS A 383 3.17 22.11 17.12
CA HIS A 383 4.37 21.60 16.45
C HIS A 383 4.36 20.06 16.32
N ILE A 384 3.88 19.33 17.33
CA ILE A 384 3.70 17.88 17.23
C ILE A 384 2.77 17.55 16.06
N ASN A 385 1.59 18.17 16.02
CA ASN A 385 0.56 17.85 15.04
C ASN A 385 0.91 18.25 13.61
N ASP A 386 1.48 19.45 13.43
CA ASP A 386 1.67 20.04 12.10
C ASP A 386 3.05 19.78 11.52
N VAL A 387 4.06 19.47 12.35
CA VAL A 387 5.46 19.31 11.91
C VAL A 387 6.02 17.93 12.17
N ILE A 388 5.81 17.37 13.37
CA ILE A 388 6.43 16.09 13.76
C ILE A 388 5.60 14.92 13.23
N ALA A 389 4.31 14.88 13.54
CA ALA A 389 3.44 13.76 13.28
C ALA A 389 3.34 13.44 11.77
N PRO A 390 3.27 14.42 10.83
CA PRO A 390 3.25 14.15 9.38
C PRO A 390 4.46 13.36 8.88
N ARG A 391 5.60 13.39 9.58
CA ARG A 391 6.79 12.58 9.27
C ARG A 391 6.58 11.08 9.50
N TYR A 392 5.53 10.71 10.24
CA TYR A 392 5.12 9.34 10.54
C TYR A 392 3.75 9.06 9.90
N PRO A 393 3.70 8.90 8.56
CA PRO A 393 2.44 8.65 7.88
C PRO A 393 1.90 7.26 8.23
N VAL A 394 0.59 7.21 8.48
CA VAL A 394 -0.21 6.01 8.62
C VAL A 394 -1.29 6.07 7.56
N ASN A 395 -1.00 5.56 6.35
CA ASN A 395 -2.03 5.50 5.32
C ASN A 395 -3.01 4.35 5.65
N ASN A 396 -4.29 4.71 5.76
CA ASN A 396 -5.36 3.79 6.15
C ASN A 396 -5.85 2.90 4.99
N TYR A 397 -5.54 3.25 3.74
CA TYR A 397 -5.96 2.44 2.60
C TYR A 397 -5.00 1.26 2.38
N ARG A 398 -5.39 0.10 2.94
CA ARG A 398 -4.67 -1.17 2.79
C ARG A 398 -4.62 -1.66 1.34
N GLN A 399 -5.59 -1.25 0.51
CA GLN A 399 -5.75 -1.67 -0.89
C GLN A 399 -4.69 -1.05 -1.82
N ASP A 400 -4.35 0.22 -1.59
CA ASP A 400 -3.31 0.94 -2.36
C ASP A 400 -1.92 0.66 -1.84
N ARG A 401 -1.83 0.16 -0.61
CA ARG A 401 -0.56 -0.27 -0.02
C ARG A 401 0.03 -1.36 -0.93
N ASN A 402 1.28 -1.13 -1.35
CA ASN A 402 2.07 -2.06 -2.15
C ASN A 402 1.58 -2.30 -3.59
N GLU A 403 0.60 -1.54 -4.13
CA GLU A 403 0.18 -1.71 -5.54
C GLU A 403 1.38 -1.52 -6.50
N GLY A 404 2.18 -0.48 -6.26
CA GLY A 404 3.41 -0.25 -7.03
C GLY A 404 4.39 -1.43 -6.95
N LEU A 405 4.45 -2.13 -5.83
CA LEU A 405 5.30 -3.30 -5.62
C LEU A 405 4.73 -4.53 -6.36
N ARG A 406 3.41 -4.74 -6.32
CA ARG A 406 2.71 -5.73 -7.14
C ARG A 406 2.96 -5.49 -8.63
N ILE A 407 2.87 -4.25 -9.11
CA ILE A 407 3.16 -3.89 -10.50
C ILE A 407 4.60 -4.25 -10.88
N GLN A 408 5.58 -3.89 -10.04
CA GLN A 408 6.99 -4.25 -10.28
C GLN A 408 7.19 -5.77 -10.33
N TYR A 409 6.57 -6.51 -9.39
CA TYR A 409 6.62 -7.96 -9.35
C TYR A 409 5.99 -8.57 -10.61
N MET A 410 4.79 -8.15 -11.00
CA MET A 410 4.11 -8.66 -12.20
C MET A 410 4.86 -8.35 -13.49
N ARG A 411 5.62 -7.25 -13.52
CA ARG A 411 6.48 -6.85 -14.64
C ARG A 411 7.88 -7.49 -14.61
N ASN A 412 8.12 -8.47 -13.74
CA ASN A 412 9.42 -9.12 -13.55
C ASN A 412 10.59 -8.15 -13.25
N LYS A 413 10.30 -6.96 -12.70
CA LYS A 413 11.34 -5.99 -12.31
C LYS A 413 11.99 -6.33 -10.97
N ILE A 414 11.32 -7.14 -10.15
CA ILE A 414 11.80 -7.63 -8.86
C ILE A 414 11.54 -9.13 -8.73
N THR A 415 12.37 -9.81 -7.94
CA THR A 415 12.20 -11.23 -7.62
C THR A 415 11.13 -11.46 -6.55
N GLU A 416 10.74 -12.71 -6.32
CA GLU A 416 9.84 -13.08 -5.21
C GLU A 416 10.47 -12.75 -3.84
N ASP A 417 11.77 -12.96 -3.69
CA ASP A 417 12.49 -12.67 -2.45
C ASP A 417 12.58 -11.16 -2.19
N ASP A 418 12.89 -10.36 -3.22
CA ASP A 418 12.88 -8.89 -3.10
C ASP A 418 11.49 -8.38 -2.73
N PHE A 419 10.45 -8.98 -3.31
CA PHE A 419 9.07 -8.64 -3.00
C PHE A 419 8.74 -8.93 -1.54
N LYS A 420 9.02 -10.15 -1.06
CA LYS A 420 8.85 -10.57 0.34
C LYS A 420 9.58 -9.66 1.32
N ILE A 421 10.88 -9.40 1.08
CA ILE A 421 11.72 -8.56 1.94
C ILE A 421 11.16 -7.14 2.00
N THR A 422 10.75 -6.58 0.86
CA THR A 422 10.21 -5.23 0.80
C THR A 422 8.87 -5.12 1.54
N LEU A 423 7.97 -6.10 1.37
CA LEU A 423 6.70 -6.15 2.10
C LEU A 423 6.90 -6.17 3.61
N GLN A 424 7.81 -7.02 4.10
CA GLN A 424 8.11 -7.11 5.52
C GLN A 424 8.70 -5.80 6.07
N ARG A 425 9.59 -5.15 5.29
CA ARG A 425 10.17 -3.86 5.66
C ARG A 425 9.11 -2.77 5.76
N ASP A 426 8.20 -2.72 4.80
CA ASP A 426 7.15 -1.72 4.72
C ASP A 426 6.09 -1.92 5.82
N GLU A 427 5.74 -3.18 6.14
CA GLU A 427 4.91 -3.53 7.30
C GLU A 427 5.58 -3.03 8.60
N LYS A 428 6.86 -3.38 8.81
CA LYS A 428 7.61 -2.93 10.01
C LYS A 428 7.66 -1.41 10.14
N LYS A 429 7.84 -0.69 9.02
CA LYS A 429 7.84 0.78 8.99
C LYS A 429 6.45 1.33 9.35
N TYR A 430 5.39 0.75 8.81
CA TYR A 430 4.01 1.16 9.10
C TYR A 430 3.66 0.93 10.58
N GLU A 431 3.93 -0.26 11.12
CA GLU A 431 3.66 -0.60 12.51
C GLU A 431 4.36 0.38 13.47
N LYS A 432 5.63 0.69 13.21
CA LYS A 432 6.38 1.71 13.96
C LYS A 432 5.70 3.08 13.91
N ASN A 433 5.32 3.54 12.71
CA ASN A 433 4.68 4.83 12.54
C ASN A 433 3.32 4.87 13.26
N ARG A 434 2.56 3.78 13.24
CA ARG A 434 1.30 3.65 13.97
C ARG A 434 1.52 3.71 15.48
N GLU A 435 2.47 2.97 16.03
CA GLU A 435 2.80 3.03 17.46
C GLU A 435 3.19 4.46 17.87
N ILE A 436 4.01 5.16 17.08
CA ILE A 436 4.38 6.56 17.35
C ILE A 436 3.15 7.48 17.31
N ARG A 437 2.27 7.31 16.32
CA ARG A 437 1.03 8.09 16.20
C ARG A 437 0.08 7.87 17.38
N ASN A 438 -0.04 6.64 17.86
CA ASN A 438 -0.85 6.33 19.04
C ASN A 438 -0.33 7.05 20.29
N VAL A 439 1.00 7.17 20.45
CA VAL A 439 1.58 7.93 21.59
C VAL A 439 1.34 9.43 21.43
N PHE A 440 1.39 9.98 20.21
CA PHE A 440 1.01 11.39 19.99
C PHE A 440 -0.47 11.64 20.29
N GLU A 441 -1.36 10.74 19.87
CA GLU A 441 -2.80 10.84 20.15
C GLU A 441 -3.09 10.74 21.65
N LEU A 442 -2.41 9.84 22.36
CA LEU A 442 -2.46 9.76 23.83
C LEU A 442 -2.05 11.08 24.47
N LEU A 443 -0.89 11.63 24.08
CA LEU A 443 -0.42 12.92 24.58
C LEU A 443 -1.42 14.04 24.33
N GLU A 444 -1.89 14.18 23.09
CA GLU A 444 -2.83 15.23 22.69
C GLU A 444 -4.13 15.13 23.48
N THR A 445 -4.70 13.92 23.59
CA THR A 445 -6.00 13.70 24.25
C THR A 445 -5.91 13.93 25.75
N THR A 446 -4.89 13.36 26.40
CA THR A 446 -4.73 13.47 27.86
C THR A 446 -4.32 14.87 28.29
N ILE A 447 -3.41 15.54 27.57
CA ILE A 447 -3.05 16.93 27.90
C ILE A 447 -4.26 17.84 27.70
N THR A 448 -5.02 17.65 26.61
CA THR A 448 -6.26 18.41 26.38
C THR A 448 -7.23 18.29 27.55
N ASP A 449 -7.47 17.06 28.03
CA ASP A 449 -8.33 16.82 29.20
C ASP A 449 -7.83 17.53 30.46
N ILE A 450 -6.53 17.42 30.76
CA ILE A 450 -5.90 18.09 31.90
C ILE A 450 -6.10 19.61 31.81
N ILE A 451 -5.90 20.20 30.63
CA ILE A 451 -6.08 21.64 30.41
C ILE A 451 -7.54 22.05 30.55
N LEU A 452 -8.50 21.26 30.06
CA LEU A 452 -9.92 21.55 30.24
C LEU A 452 -10.33 21.51 31.72
N ARG A 453 -9.89 20.49 32.48
CA ARG A 453 -10.09 20.41 33.92
C ARG A 453 -9.46 21.59 34.67
N PHE A 454 -8.27 22.02 34.24
CA PHE A 454 -7.59 23.15 34.85
C PHE A 454 -8.30 24.48 34.55
N ILE A 455 -8.79 24.69 33.33
CA ILE A 455 -9.63 25.85 32.99
C ILE A 455 -10.88 25.89 33.86
N GLU A 456 -11.58 24.76 34.01
CA GLU A 456 -12.77 24.68 34.86
C GLU A 456 -12.45 25.00 36.33
N HIS A 457 -11.33 24.50 36.85
CA HIS A 457 -10.85 24.83 38.19
C HIS A 457 -10.60 26.34 38.36
N LEU A 458 -9.89 26.97 37.41
CA LEU A 458 -9.65 28.41 37.41
C LEU A 458 -10.97 29.21 37.34
N GLU A 459 -11.97 28.74 36.59
CA GLU A 459 -13.26 29.43 36.49
C GLU A 459 -14.04 29.40 37.81
N GLN A 460 -13.96 28.30 38.55
CA GLN A 460 -14.72 28.09 39.78
C GLN A 460 -14.06 28.69 41.03
N CYS A 461 -12.74 28.83 41.07
CA CYS A 461 -12.04 29.34 42.26
C CYS A 461 -12.07 30.88 42.38
N GLU A 462 -11.84 31.38 43.60
CA GLU A 462 -11.73 32.81 43.86
C GLU A 462 -10.47 33.43 43.23
N ALA A 463 -10.53 34.73 42.92
CA ALA A 463 -9.41 35.46 42.32
C ALA A 463 -8.13 35.27 43.16
N GLY A 464 -7.04 34.89 42.49
CA GLY A 464 -5.75 34.61 43.14
C GLY A 464 -5.64 33.29 43.93
N GLN A 465 -6.73 32.56 44.20
CA GLN A 465 -6.75 31.38 45.09
C GLN A 465 -6.85 30.06 44.32
N TRP A 466 -5.86 29.75 43.47
CA TRP A 466 -5.80 28.50 42.70
C TRP A 466 -4.52 27.69 42.99
N GLU A 467 -4.61 26.37 42.79
CA GLU A 467 -3.51 25.42 43.03
C GLU A 467 -3.07 24.68 41.75
N ASN A 468 -1.81 24.25 41.70
CA ASN A 468 -1.21 23.63 40.51
C ASN A 468 -1.28 22.09 40.48
N THR A 469 -2.14 21.48 41.27
CA THR A 469 -2.23 20.01 41.40
C THR A 469 -2.62 19.34 40.09
N ILE A 470 -3.66 19.84 39.42
CA ILE A 470 -4.16 19.31 38.13
C ILE A 470 -3.08 19.41 37.05
N ILE A 471 -2.43 20.57 36.94
CA ILE A 471 -1.48 20.82 35.85
C ILE A 471 -0.15 20.05 36.01
N LYS A 472 0.21 19.63 37.24
CA LYS A 472 1.34 18.72 37.48
C LYS A 472 1.15 17.34 36.84
N GLU A 473 -0.09 16.93 36.51
CA GLU A 473 -0.35 15.70 35.76
C GLU A 473 0.28 15.73 34.35
N VAL A 474 0.48 16.92 33.77
CA VAL A 474 1.09 17.10 32.43
C VAL A 474 2.52 16.56 32.38
N GLU A 475 3.29 16.70 33.46
CA GLU A 475 4.65 16.15 33.52
C GLU A 475 4.64 14.62 33.56
N GLN A 476 3.69 14.03 34.30
CA GLN A 476 3.57 12.57 34.43
C GLN A 476 3.24 11.91 33.08
N ILE A 477 2.29 12.48 32.33
CA ILE A 477 1.92 11.92 31.02
C ILE A 477 3.04 12.09 29.98
N VAL A 478 3.82 13.18 30.04
CA VAL A 478 4.98 13.36 29.16
C VAL A 478 6.12 12.40 29.50
N ASN A 479 6.38 12.16 30.79
CA ASN A 479 7.35 11.14 31.20
C ASN A 479 6.93 9.74 30.72
N TYR A 480 5.66 9.38 30.89
CA TYR A 480 5.12 8.12 30.39
C TYR A 480 5.24 8.00 28.86
N ALA A 481 4.90 9.05 28.11
CA ALA A 481 5.04 9.05 26.65
C ALA A 481 6.51 8.91 26.21
N ASN A 482 7.44 9.56 26.91
CA ASN A 482 8.87 9.41 26.66
C ASN A 482 9.36 7.97 26.86
N ASP A 483 8.86 7.29 27.90
CA ASP A 483 9.15 5.86 28.11
C ASP A 483 8.58 5.00 26.96
N CYS A 484 7.35 5.29 26.51
CA CYS A 484 6.79 4.63 25.33
C CYS A 484 7.66 4.85 24.07
N PHE A 485 8.13 6.08 23.81
CA PHE A 485 9.01 6.35 22.68
C PHE A 485 10.37 5.65 22.79
N LEU A 486 10.91 5.53 24.00
CA LEU A 486 12.13 4.78 24.26
C LEU A 486 11.94 3.29 23.96
N ASP A 487 10.81 2.72 24.35
CA ASP A 487 10.49 1.32 24.08
C ASP A 487 10.26 1.05 22.58
N ILE A 488 9.58 1.96 21.87
CA ILE A 488 9.46 1.91 20.40
C ILE A 488 10.86 1.99 19.77
N SER A 489 11.70 2.93 20.21
CA SER A 489 13.07 3.11 19.73
C SER A 489 13.88 1.82 19.84
N LYS A 490 13.85 1.15 21.00
CA LYS A 490 14.52 -0.14 21.23
C LYS A 490 13.93 -1.26 20.37
N THR A 491 12.60 -1.35 20.28
CA THR A 491 11.88 -2.42 19.56
C THR A 491 12.11 -2.38 18.04
N TYR A 492 12.27 -1.17 17.48
CA TYR A 492 12.45 -0.97 16.05
C TYR A 492 13.90 -0.67 15.66
N ASN A 493 14.79 -0.44 16.62
CA ASN A 493 16.15 0.08 16.45
C ASN A 493 16.14 1.40 15.65
N SER A 494 15.38 2.38 16.14
CA SER A 494 15.21 3.69 15.51
C SER A 494 15.66 4.84 16.40
N LYS A 495 15.75 6.05 15.86
CA LYS A 495 16.01 7.24 16.69
C LYS A 495 14.87 7.44 17.69
N CYS A 496 15.22 7.75 18.95
CA CYS A 496 14.25 8.04 20.00
C CYS A 496 13.70 9.46 19.83
N ILE A 497 12.38 9.60 19.95
CA ILE A 497 11.72 10.90 20.13
C ILE A 497 11.73 11.21 21.62
N ARG A 498 11.96 12.46 22.00
CA ARG A 498 11.88 12.91 23.39
C ARG A 498 11.18 14.25 23.45
N PHE A 499 10.22 14.36 24.35
CA PHE A 499 9.50 15.58 24.66
C PHE A 499 9.98 16.14 25.98
N THR A 500 10.04 17.47 26.05
CA THR A 500 10.35 18.22 27.26
C THR A 500 9.33 19.33 27.39
N ASN A 501 8.62 19.39 28.52
CA ASN A 501 7.70 20.48 28.83
C ASN A 501 8.35 21.61 29.64
N HIS A 502 9.67 21.52 29.88
CA HIS A 502 10.35 22.46 30.75
C HIS A 502 10.23 23.89 30.20
N LEU A 503 9.75 24.80 31.06
CA LEU A 503 10.21 26.17 31.08
C LEU A 503 11.74 26.10 31.13
N ARG A 504 12.43 26.63 30.12
CA ARG A 504 13.85 26.90 30.29
C ARG A 504 13.94 28.02 31.31
N GLU A 505 14.16 27.68 32.57
CA GLU A 505 14.73 28.65 33.50
C GLU A 505 16.08 29.08 32.90
N ILE A 506 16.24 30.40 32.73
CA ILE A 506 17.46 31.04 32.24
C ILE A 506 18.60 30.81 33.24
#